data_AF-A0A9N7LUR4-F1
#
_entry.id   AF-A0A9N7LUR4-F1
#
_cell.length_a   1.000
_cell.length_b   1.000
_cell.length_c   1.000
_cell.angle_alpha   90.00
_cell.angle_beta   90.00
_cell.angle_gamma   90.00
#
_symmetry.space_group_name_H-M   'P 1'
#
loop_
_entity.id
_entity.type
_entity.pdbx_description
1 polymer ?
#
loop_
_entity_poly.entity_id
_entity_poly.type
_entity_poly.pdbx_seq_one_letter_code
_entity_poly.pdbx_strand_id
1 'polypeptide(L)' 'MRDQLGVPGVTTHSFRKTVTTLIDEEGLSARVGADHLGHSKVSMTQDRYTSRGRVHTEVAALLDRAMKYE' A
#
# COMPACT_ATOMS: atom_id res chain seq x y z
N MET A 1 12.84 14.35 -20.83
CA MET A 1 12.08 14.80 -19.64
C MET A 1 12.29 13.88 -18.42
N ARG A 2 11.85 12.61 -18.40
CA ARG A 2 12.02 11.74 -17.21
C ARG A 2 13.47 11.50 -16.81
N ASP A 3 14.35 11.25 -17.78
CA ASP A 3 15.78 11.06 -17.54
C ASP A 3 16.45 12.34 -16.98
N GLN A 4 16.03 13.51 -17.47
CA GLN A 4 16.48 14.81 -16.98
C GLN A 4 16.03 15.09 -15.54
N LEU A 5 14.95 14.43 -15.08
CA LEU A 5 14.44 14.49 -13.71
C LEU A 5 15.04 13.39 -12.81
N GLY A 6 15.99 12.59 -13.30
CA GLY A 6 16.63 11.52 -12.52
C GLY A 6 15.72 10.32 -12.24
N VAL A 7 14.59 10.17 -12.96
CA VAL A 7 13.60 9.11 -12.74
C VAL A 7 13.33 8.29 -14.01
N PRO A 8 14.35 7.69 -14.64
CA PRO A 8 14.22 7.03 -15.94
C PRO A 8 13.23 5.84 -15.91
N GLY A 9 13.08 5.18 -14.76
CA GLY A 9 12.18 4.04 -14.57
C GLY A 9 10.72 4.39 -14.25
N VAL A 10 10.38 5.67 -14.11
CA VAL A 10 9.00 6.08 -13.78
C VAL A 10 8.12 5.96 -15.01
N THR A 11 7.02 5.21 -14.86
CA THR A 11 6.04 4.98 -15.91
C THR A 11 4.65 5.38 -15.41
N THR A 12 3.64 5.37 -16.30
CA THR A 12 2.23 5.48 -15.89
C THR A 12 1.84 4.39 -14.89
N HIS A 13 2.46 3.22 -14.96
CA HIS A 13 2.23 2.13 -14.00
C HIS A 13 2.79 2.47 -12.61
N SER A 14 3.89 3.24 -12.53
CA SER A 14 4.42 3.76 -11.28
C SER A 14 3.41 4.69 -10.59
N PHE A 15 2.73 5.55 -11.35
CA PHE A 15 1.67 6.42 -10.80
C PHE A 15 0.52 5.61 -10.19
N ARG A 16 0.07 4.54 -10.85
CA ARG A 16 -0.98 3.65 -10.31
C ARG A 16 -0.57 3.04 -8.96
N LYS A 17 0.70 2.63 -8.82
CA LYS A 17 1.25 2.13 -7.54
C LYS A 17 1.32 3.22 -6.46
N THR A 18 1.68 4.44 -6.84
CA THR A 18 1.67 5.60 -5.92
C THR A 18 0.27 5.84 -5.37
N VAL A 19 -0.76 5.86 -6.23
CA VAL A 19 -2.15 6.04 -5.77
C VAL A 19 -2.58 4.94 -4.79
N THR A 20 -2.26 3.67 -5.08
CA THR A 20 -2.55 2.57 -4.14
C THR A 20 -1.82 2.71 -2.81
N THR A 21 -0.58 3.20 -2.85
CA THR A 21 0.21 3.45 -1.62
C THR A 21 -0.47 4.51 -0.76
N LEU A 22 -0.97 5.60 -1.36
CA LEU A 22 -1.70 6.63 -0.63
C LEU A 22 -3.01 6.11 -0.04
N ILE A 23 -3.75 5.29 -0.79
CA ILE A 23 -4.99 4.64 -0.29
C ILE A 23 -4.69 3.78 0.94
N ASP A 24 -3.62 2.99 0.90
CA ASP A 24 -3.18 2.13 2.01
C ASP A 24 -2.72 2.94 3.23
N GLU A 25 -1.96 4.02 3.01
CA GLU A 25 -1.45 4.91 4.07
C GLU A 25 -2.58 5.67 4.80
N GLU A 26 -3.66 6.01 4.11
CA GLU A 26 -4.89 6.56 4.71
C GLU A 26 -5.75 5.50 5.41
N GLY A 27 -5.29 4.25 5.49
CA GLY A 27 -5.98 3.15 6.17
C GLY A 27 -7.22 2.63 5.42
N LEU A 28 -7.40 2.98 4.15
CA LEU A 28 -8.50 2.48 3.35
C LEU A 28 -8.24 1.02 2.93
N SER A 29 -9.32 0.26 2.77
CA SER A 29 -9.19 -1.17 2.48
C SER A 29 -8.58 -1.45 1.10
N ALA A 30 -7.88 -2.57 0.98
CA ALA A 30 -7.37 -3.07 -0.30
C ALA A 30 -8.46 -3.26 -1.37
N ARG A 31 -9.73 -3.48 -0.96
CA ARG A 31 -10.89 -3.55 -1.87
C ARG A 31 -11.14 -2.20 -2.54
N VAL A 32 -11.10 -1.10 -1.78
CA VAL A 32 -11.23 0.26 -2.33
C VAL A 32 -10.13 0.53 -3.35
N GLY A 33 -8.89 0.14 -3.04
CA GLY A 33 -7.78 0.22 -3.99
C GLY A 33 -8.02 -0.62 -5.26
N ALA A 34 -8.56 -1.85 -5.13
CA ALA A 34 -8.90 -2.69 -6.26
C ALA A 34 -10.01 -2.08 -7.15
N ASP A 35 -11.05 -1.52 -6.54
CA ASP A 35 -12.15 -0.87 -7.25
C ASP A 35 -11.65 0.36 -8.04
N HIS A 36 -10.82 1.19 -7.41
CA HIS A 36 -10.19 2.34 -8.07
C HIS A 36 -9.31 1.92 -9.26
N LEU A 37 -8.59 0.81 -9.13
CA LEU A 37 -7.72 0.29 -10.18
C LEU A 37 -8.48 -0.52 -11.24
N GLY A 38 -9.74 -0.88 -11.02
CA GLY A 38 -10.51 -1.78 -11.88
C GLY A 38 -10.00 -3.23 -11.87
N HIS A 39 -9.45 -3.70 -10.75
CA HIS A 39 -8.98 -5.08 -10.62
C HIS A 39 -10.12 -6.03 -10.26
N SER A 40 -10.24 -7.13 -10.99
CA SER A 40 -11.27 -8.16 -10.75
C SER A 40 -11.05 -8.96 -9.46
N LYS A 41 -9.83 -8.97 -8.93
CA LYS A 41 -9.48 -9.65 -7.68
C LYS A 41 -8.71 -8.69 -6.77
N VAL A 42 -9.15 -8.59 -5.51
CA VAL A 42 -8.48 -7.76 -4.48
C VAL A 42 -7.02 -8.15 -4.29
N SER A 43 -6.70 -9.44 -4.39
CA SER A 43 -5.33 -9.95 -4.24
C SER A 43 -4.36 -9.35 -5.26
N MET A 44 -4.80 -9.02 -6.48
CA MET A 44 -3.93 -8.37 -7.46
C MET A 44 -3.42 -7.00 -6.98
N THR A 45 -4.26 -6.23 -6.30
CA THR A 45 -3.85 -4.96 -5.70
C THR A 45 -2.84 -5.19 -4.59
N GLN A 46 -3.13 -6.11 -3.68
CA GLN A 46 -2.25 -6.40 -2.54
C GLN A 46 -0.89 -6.97 -2.99
N ASP A 47 -0.89 -7.93 -3.92
CA ASP A 47 0.31 -8.64 -4.33
C ASP A 47 1.21 -7.81 -5.25
N ARG A 48 0.61 -6.98 -6.11
CA ARG A 48 1.33 -6.28 -7.19
C ARG A 48 1.42 -4.78 -6.99
N TYR A 49 0.52 -4.15 -6.24
CA TYR A 49 0.44 -2.68 -6.11
C TYR A 49 0.69 -2.15 -4.70
N THR A 50 0.57 -2.98 -3.66
CA THR A 50 0.93 -2.60 -2.30
C THR A 50 2.35 -3.06 -1.96
N SER A 51 3.10 -2.22 -1.26
CA SER A 51 4.45 -2.57 -0.78
C SER A 51 4.38 -3.48 0.45
N ARG A 52 5.37 -4.34 0.65
CA ARG A 52 5.47 -5.26 1.80
C ARG A 52 6.70 -4.95 2.64
N GLY A 53 6.72 -5.44 3.88
CA GLY A 53 7.88 -5.36 4.78
C GLY A 53 7.99 -4.08 5.60
N ARG A 54 6.89 -3.31 5.73
CA ARG A 54 6.82 -2.17 6.66
C ARG A 54 6.72 -2.67 8.10
N VAL A 55 7.37 -1.97 9.02
CA VAL A 55 7.24 -2.22 10.45
C VAL A 55 5.99 -1.51 10.96
N HIS A 56 5.11 -2.25 11.61
CA HIS A 56 3.84 -1.75 12.15
C HIS A 56 3.92 -1.72 13.68
N THR A 57 4.38 -0.61 14.26
CA THR A 57 4.54 -0.46 15.72
C THR A 57 3.19 -0.47 16.45
N GLU A 58 2.10 -0.13 15.74
CA GLU A 58 0.73 -0.25 16.22
C GLU A 58 0.35 -1.69 16.57
N VAL A 59 0.92 -2.68 15.87
CA VAL A 59 0.71 -4.11 16.18
C VAL A 59 1.40 -4.46 17.49
N ALA A 60 2.63 -3.99 17.71
CA ALA A 60 3.33 -4.19 18.98
C ALA A 60 2.54 -3.55 20.14
N ALA A 61 2.09 -2.31 19.97
CA ALA A 61 1.28 -1.62 20.98
C ALA A 61 -0.05 -2.33 21.25
N LEU A 62 -0.68 -2.93 20.23
CA LEU A 62 -1.89 -3.73 20.40
C LEU A 62 -1.63 -4.96 21.27
N LEU A 63 -0.55 -5.70 20.99
CA LEU A 63 -0.17 -6.88 21.76
C LEU A 63 0.17 -6.54 23.21
N ASP A 64 0.92 -5.46 23.44
CA ASP A 64 1.25 -4.99 24.78
C ASP A 64 0.01 -4.68 25.62
N ARG A 65 -1.05 -4.14 25.00
CA ARG A 65 -2.33 -3.92 25.69
C ARG A 65 -3.02 -5.24 25.99
N ALA A 66 -3.13 -6.13 25.00
CA ALA A 66 -3.80 -7.41 25.16
C ALA A 66 -3.22 -8.26 26.30
N MET A 67 -1.89 -8.29 26.43
CA MET A 67 -1.19 -9.05 27.48
C MET A 67 -1.32 -8.44 28.89
N LYS A 68 -1.56 -7.13 29.01
CA LYS A 68 -1.67 -6.45 30.33
C LYS A 68 -3.05 -6.61 30.99
N TYR A 69 -4.03 -7.16 30.27
CA TYR A 69 -5.37 -7.43 30.80
C TYR A 69 -5.57 -8.90 31.25
N GLU A 70 -4.51 -9.69 31.25
CA GLU A 70 -4.40 -11.00 31.96
C GLU A 70 -3.55 -10.84 33.22
#